data_AF-A0A973SC17-F1
#
_entry.id   AF-A0A973SC17-F1
#
_cell.length_a   1.000
_cell.length_b   1.000
_cell.length_c   1.000
_cell.angle_alpha   90.00
_cell.angle_beta   90.00
_cell.angle_gamma   90.00
#
_symmetry.space_group_name_H-M   'P 1'
#
loop_
_entity.id
_entity.type
_entity.pdbx_description
1 polymer ?
#
loop_
_entity_poly.entity_id
_entity_poly.type
_entity_poly.pdbx_seq_one_letter_code
_entity_poly.pdbx_strand_id
1 'polypeptide(L)'
;MVHLMRGLPASGKSTRARELMAEAGGRMRRVSLDDLRRMLDANDGSLRLGRAHEDTVLAVQDAAVLAAVQSGFDVVVDNTHLVSRIPKRLKQLLGGRAEFRVHDLTDVDVEECLRRDALRPNPVGEEHIRAMALRLASTKASGWTLSEAELNEVLPVTAYVPDPALPAAVLCDIDGTLADNKHRGPYDWAKVETDELIVATADALVAFAARGDRIVLMSGRAEDVRAGTERWLAAHGVAYDELWMRKAGDTRADDVVKSELFDAHVRDRYAVRVVLDDRSRVVALWRRMGLTCWQVDYGDF
;
A
#
# COMPACT_ATOMS: atom_id res chain seq x y z
N MET A 1 3.94 -16.13 -5.40
CA MET A 1 4.23 -16.07 -3.94
C MET A 1 5.37 -15.09 -3.69
N VAL A 2 5.39 -14.41 -2.55
CA VAL A 2 6.45 -13.48 -2.16
C VAL A 2 7.09 -13.92 -0.85
N HIS A 3 8.36 -14.29 -0.89
CA HIS A 3 9.15 -14.70 0.26
C HIS A 3 9.91 -13.51 0.84
N LEU A 4 9.72 -13.23 2.13
CA LEU A 4 10.45 -12.21 2.88
C LEU A 4 11.47 -12.89 3.79
N MET A 5 12.74 -12.51 3.69
CA MET A 5 13.76 -12.94 4.65
C MET A 5 13.78 -12.00 5.85
N ARG A 6 13.89 -12.51 7.07
CA ARG A 6 14.06 -11.68 8.27
C ARG A 6 15.31 -12.12 9.02
N GLY A 7 16.15 -11.18 9.44
CA GLY A 7 17.36 -11.51 10.20
C GLY A 7 18.49 -10.50 10.06
N LEU A 8 19.48 -10.61 10.96
CA LEU A 8 20.65 -9.73 11.01
C LEU A 8 21.54 -9.88 9.77
N PRO A 9 22.37 -8.87 9.42
CA PRO A 9 23.46 -9.09 8.47
C PRO A 9 24.25 -10.35 8.85
N ALA A 10 24.68 -11.13 7.86
CA ALA A 10 25.38 -12.40 8.03
C ALA A 10 24.60 -13.57 8.66
N SER A 11 23.29 -13.42 8.92
CA SER A 11 22.46 -14.53 9.40
C SER A 11 22.18 -15.65 8.36
N GLY A 12 22.54 -15.44 7.08
CA GLY A 12 22.34 -16.44 6.01
C GLY A 12 21.16 -16.17 5.07
N LYS A 13 20.47 -15.03 5.20
CA LYS A 13 19.32 -14.64 4.34
C LYS A 13 19.58 -14.81 2.84
N SER A 14 20.67 -14.22 2.33
CA SER A 14 20.99 -14.28 0.90
C SER A 14 21.41 -15.68 0.45
N THR A 15 21.88 -16.54 1.37
CA THR A 15 22.13 -17.95 1.08
C THR A 15 20.80 -18.67 0.90
N ARG A 16 19.88 -18.54 1.88
CA ARG A 16 18.54 -19.14 1.80
C ARG A 16 17.75 -18.66 0.58
N ALA A 17 17.86 -17.37 0.24
CA ALA A 17 17.21 -16.82 -0.95
C ALA A 17 17.73 -17.46 -2.25
N ARG A 18 19.04 -17.74 -2.36
CA ARG A 18 19.62 -18.42 -3.52
C ARG A 18 19.24 -19.89 -3.59
N GLU A 19 19.16 -20.57 -2.44
CA GLU A 19 18.64 -21.94 -2.38
C GLU A 19 17.20 -22.01 -2.90
N LEU A 20 16.31 -21.12 -2.43
CA LEU A 20 14.93 -21.03 -2.92
C LEU A 20 14.86 -20.78 -4.44
N MET A 21 15.75 -19.92 -4.96
CA MET A 21 15.83 -19.69 -6.41
C MET A 21 16.25 -20.94 -7.18
N ALA A 22 17.22 -21.69 -6.66
CA ALA A 22 17.70 -22.94 -7.27
C ALA A 22 16.60 -24.01 -7.23
N GLU A 23 15.92 -24.18 -6.09
CA GLU A 23 14.77 -25.06 -5.91
C GLU A 23 13.61 -24.71 -6.86
N ALA A 24 13.37 -23.42 -7.12
CA ALA A 24 12.28 -22.95 -7.98
C ALA A 24 12.51 -23.17 -9.48
N GLY A 25 13.73 -23.53 -9.91
CA GLY A 25 14.02 -23.85 -11.31
C GLY A 25 13.77 -22.70 -12.29
N GLY A 26 14.10 -21.46 -11.90
CA GLY A 26 13.94 -20.26 -12.74
C GLY A 26 12.57 -19.56 -12.65
N ARG A 27 11.63 -20.10 -11.86
CA ARG A 27 10.33 -19.48 -11.60
C ARG A 27 10.36 -18.40 -10.51
N MET A 28 11.52 -18.14 -9.92
CA MET A 28 11.68 -17.17 -8.83
C MET A 28 12.66 -16.05 -9.19
N ARG A 29 12.31 -14.82 -8.81
CA ARG A 29 13.15 -13.61 -8.94
C ARG A 29 13.59 -13.13 -7.57
N ARG A 30 14.86 -12.76 -7.42
CA ARG A 30 15.39 -12.16 -6.19
C ARG A 30 15.49 -10.65 -6.35
N VAL A 31 14.98 -9.92 -5.36
CA VAL A 31 15.04 -8.45 -5.31
C VAL A 31 15.68 -8.05 -3.98
N SER A 32 16.84 -7.39 -4.03
CA SER A 32 17.63 -7.03 -2.85
C SER A 32 17.93 -5.53 -2.85
N LEU A 33 17.67 -4.83 -1.75
CA LEU A 33 18.03 -3.41 -1.67
C LEU A 33 19.54 -3.19 -1.79
N ASP A 34 20.36 -4.10 -1.27
CA ASP A 34 21.81 -3.97 -1.34
C ASP A 34 22.33 -4.12 -2.78
N ASP A 35 21.76 -5.04 -3.56
CA ASP A 35 22.10 -5.18 -4.98
C ASP A 35 21.57 -4.00 -5.81
N LEU A 36 20.39 -3.46 -5.46
CA LEU A 36 19.84 -2.26 -6.11
C LEU A 36 20.69 -1.00 -5.83
N ARG A 37 21.16 -0.79 -4.58
CA ARG A 37 22.08 0.30 -4.24
C ARG A 37 23.39 0.22 -5.03
N ARG A 38 23.95 -0.98 -5.16
CA ARG A 38 25.16 -1.22 -5.97
C ARG A 38 24.92 -0.92 -7.44
N MET A 39 23.75 -1.31 -7.97
CA MET A 39 23.40 -1.09 -9.37
C MET A 39 23.16 0.39 -9.69
N LEU A 40 22.44 1.11 -8.82
CA LEU A 40 22.02 2.49 -9.09
C LEU A 40 23.11 3.51 -8.74
N ASP A 41 23.83 3.31 -7.64
CA ASP A 41 24.73 4.32 -7.08
C ASP A 41 26.21 3.90 -7.12
N ALA A 42 26.52 2.73 -7.69
CA ALA A 42 27.83 2.08 -7.54
C ALA A 42 28.28 1.98 -6.06
N ASN A 43 27.30 1.97 -5.15
CA ASN A 43 27.51 2.04 -3.72
C ASN A 43 27.40 0.65 -3.10
N ASP A 44 28.51 0.15 -2.57
CA ASP A 44 28.57 -1.11 -1.84
C ASP A 44 28.05 -1.04 -0.40
N GLY A 45 27.58 0.14 0.02
CA GLY A 45 27.15 0.47 1.38
C GLY A 45 28.11 1.43 2.10
N SER A 46 29.26 1.75 1.49
CA SER A 46 30.26 2.66 2.06
C SER A 46 29.85 4.13 2.04
N LEU A 47 28.98 4.55 1.11
CA LEU A 47 28.56 5.94 0.99
C LEU A 47 27.24 6.19 1.73
N ARG A 48 27.22 7.25 2.56
CA ARG A 48 25.98 7.80 3.13
C ARG A 48 25.27 8.65 2.08
N LEU A 49 24.24 8.08 1.47
CA LEU A 49 23.42 8.77 0.47
C LEU A 49 22.23 9.48 1.13
N GLY A 50 21.80 10.57 0.50
CA GLY A 50 20.64 11.35 0.93
C GLY A 50 19.32 10.58 0.76
N ARG A 51 18.25 11.10 1.39
CA ARG A 51 16.91 10.49 1.39
C ARG A 51 16.38 10.15 -0.01
N ALA A 52 16.56 11.04 -0.98
CA ALA A 52 16.08 10.85 -2.35
C ALA A 52 16.65 9.60 -3.05
N HIS A 53 17.90 9.21 -2.75
CA HIS A 53 18.50 8.00 -3.29
C HIS A 53 17.82 6.76 -2.71
N GLU A 54 17.63 6.72 -1.38
CA GLU A 54 16.92 5.62 -0.73
C GLU A 54 15.48 5.51 -1.21
N ASP A 55 14.77 6.63 -1.40
CA ASP A 55 13.41 6.63 -1.94
C ASP A 55 13.37 6.06 -3.37
N THR A 56 14.36 6.40 -4.21
CA THR A 56 14.50 5.84 -5.56
C THR A 56 14.76 4.33 -5.54
N VAL A 57 15.69 3.87 -4.69
CA VAL A 57 16.00 2.43 -4.52
C VAL A 57 14.75 1.65 -4.09
N LEU A 58 13.94 2.23 -3.20
CA LEU A 58 12.69 1.64 -2.74
C LEU A 58 11.63 1.59 -3.85
N ALA A 59 11.50 2.65 -4.66
CA ALA A 59 10.60 2.66 -5.82
C ALA A 59 11.00 1.61 -6.86
N VAL A 60 12.29 1.43 -7.11
CA VAL A 60 12.80 0.38 -8.03
C VAL A 60 12.52 -1.02 -7.48
N GLN A 61 12.67 -1.24 -6.16
CA GLN A 61 12.26 -2.50 -5.53
C GLN A 61 10.77 -2.77 -5.75
N ASP A 62 9.92 -1.77 -5.50
CA ASP A 62 8.47 -1.93 -5.62
C ASP A 62 8.08 -2.26 -7.07
N ALA A 63 8.64 -1.54 -8.05
CA ALA A 63 8.42 -1.81 -9.47
C ALA A 63 8.89 -3.22 -9.87
N ALA A 64 10.07 -3.65 -9.41
CA ALA A 64 10.62 -4.97 -9.71
C ALA A 64 9.76 -6.10 -9.12
N VAL A 65 9.31 -5.95 -7.86
CA VAL A 65 8.45 -6.94 -7.19
C VAL A 65 7.10 -7.02 -7.89
N LEU A 66 6.47 -5.87 -8.16
CA LEU A 66 5.17 -5.82 -8.82
C LEU A 66 5.20 -6.45 -10.21
N ALA A 67 6.18 -6.08 -11.04
CA ALA A 67 6.33 -6.61 -12.40
C ALA A 67 6.57 -8.12 -12.40
N ALA A 68 7.39 -8.62 -11.47
CA ALA A 68 7.65 -10.05 -11.35
C ALA A 68 6.38 -10.83 -10.97
N VAL A 69 5.62 -10.34 -9.98
CA VAL A 69 4.36 -10.97 -9.55
C VAL A 69 3.32 -10.96 -10.68
N GLN A 70 3.15 -9.82 -11.38
CA GLN A 70 2.22 -9.72 -12.52
C GLN A 70 2.58 -10.65 -13.67
N SER A 71 3.87 -10.91 -13.85
CA SER A 71 4.38 -11.85 -14.85
C SER A 71 4.32 -13.32 -14.40
N GLY A 72 3.73 -13.60 -13.23
CA GLY A 72 3.55 -14.96 -12.71
C GLY A 72 4.79 -15.57 -12.03
N PHE A 73 5.82 -14.78 -11.74
CA PHE A 73 6.99 -15.27 -11.00
C PHE A 73 6.76 -15.22 -9.49
N ASP A 74 7.38 -16.17 -8.78
CA ASP A 74 7.62 -16.03 -7.35
C ASP A 74 8.73 -15.01 -7.10
N VAL A 75 8.69 -14.32 -5.97
CA VAL A 75 9.69 -13.31 -5.62
C VAL A 75 10.28 -13.61 -4.26
N VAL A 76 11.59 -13.45 -4.11
CA VAL A 76 12.27 -13.44 -2.82
C VAL A 76 12.92 -12.08 -2.56
N VAL A 77 12.56 -11.49 -1.43
CA VAL A 77 13.09 -10.21 -0.96
C VAL A 77 13.97 -10.46 0.27
N ASP A 78 15.28 -10.31 0.11
CA ASP A 78 16.27 -10.74 1.10
C ASP A 78 16.88 -9.63 1.97
N ASN A 79 16.11 -8.54 2.16
CA ASN A 79 16.46 -7.47 3.11
C ASN A 79 16.45 -8.00 4.56
N THR A 80 16.85 -7.18 5.54
CA THR A 80 16.85 -7.59 6.96
C THR A 80 15.46 -7.71 7.59
N HIS A 81 14.49 -6.92 7.10
CA HIS A 81 13.10 -6.87 7.57
C HIS A 81 12.92 -6.87 9.11
N LEU A 82 13.79 -6.16 9.83
CA LEU A 82 13.71 -6.02 11.29
C LEU A 82 12.64 -5.03 11.75
N VAL A 83 12.04 -4.29 10.81
CA VAL A 83 10.98 -3.29 11.06
C VAL A 83 9.84 -3.47 10.05
N SER A 84 8.63 -3.06 10.44
CA SER A 84 7.41 -3.28 9.66
C SER A 84 7.27 -2.44 8.40
N ARG A 85 8.08 -1.38 8.22
CA ARG A 85 7.92 -0.40 7.12
C ARG A 85 7.92 -1.06 5.73
N ILE A 86 8.96 -1.81 5.38
CA ILE A 86 9.08 -2.42 4.04
C ILE A 86 8.03 -3.52 3.84
N PRO A 87 7.80 -4.46 4.79
CA PRO A 87 6.76 -5.45 4.63
C PRO A 87 5.35 -4.86 4.48
N LYS A 88 5.01 -3.82 5.25
CA LYS A 88 3.73 -3.11 5.10
C LYS A 88 3.59 -2.47 3.72
N ARG A 89 4.66 -1.84 3.22
CA ARG A 89 4.68 -1.25 1.87
C ARG A 89 4.47 -2.31 0.78
N LEU A 90 5.16 -3.45 0.87
CA LEU A 90 4.97 -4.56 -0.09
C LEU A 90 3.56 -5.15 -0.01
N LYS A 91 2.99 -5.30 1.19
CA LYS A 91 1.59 -5.72 1.37
C LYS A 91 0.64 -4.76 0.66
N GLN A 92 0.81 -3.46 0.85
CA GLN A 92 -0.01 -2.43 0.21
C GLN A 92 0.13 -2.46 -1.32
N LEU A 93 1.36 -2.51 -1.83
CA LEU A 93 1.68 -2.58 -3.26
C LEU A 93 1.01 -3.77 -3.95
N LEU A 94 1.05 -4.95 -3.32
CA LEU A 94 0.51 -6.16 -3.91
C LEU A 94 -1.01 -6.29 -3.72
N GLY A 95 -1.60 -5.67 -2.70
CA GLY A 95 -3.06 -5.56 -2.57
C GLY A 95 -3.81 -6.91 -2.63
N GLY A 96 -3.19 -7.99 -2.14
CA GLY A 96 -3.75 -9.35 -2.19
C GLY A 96 -3.47 -10.12 -3.49
N ARG A 97 -2.66 -9.58 -4.42
CA ARG A 97 -2.25 -10.28 -5.67
C ARG A 97 -1.26 -11.42 -5.43
N ALA A 98 -0.67 -11.53 -4.24
CA ALA A 98 0.25 -12.59 -3.89
C ALA A 98 0.17 -12.94 -2.40
N GLU A 99 0.42 -14.21 -2.10
CA GLU A 99 0.64 -14.71 -0.75
C GLU A 99 2.09 -14.44 -0.32
N PHE A 100 2.26 -13.99 0.92
CA PHE A 100 3.53 -13.77 1.59
C PHE A 100 3.96 -14.98 2.42
N ARG A 101 5.25 -15.31 2.39
CA ARG A 101 5.88 -16.24 3.33
C ARG A 101 7.10 -15.60 3.97
N VAL A 102 7.29 -15.81 5.26
CA VAL A 102 8.36 -15.23 6.06
C VAL A 102 9.35 -16.32 6.44
N HIS A 103 10.60 -16.10 6.08
CA HIS A 103 11.72 -16.95 6.49
C HIS A 103 12.47 -16.21 7.59
N ASP A 104 12.26 -16.62 8.84
CA ASP A 104 12.87 -15.98 10.01
C ASP A 104 14.21 -16.64 10.37
N LEU A 105 15.30 -15.87 10.26
CA LEU A 105 16.66 -16.22 10.65
C LEU A 105 17.15 -15.33 11.81
N THR A 106 16.25 -14.87 12.68
CA THR A 106 16.58 -14.05 13.85
C THR A 106 17.08 -14.85 15.06
N ASP A 107 17.09 -16.18 14.96
CA ASP A 107 17.61 -17.08 16.00
C ASP A 107 19.10 -17.38 15.84
N VAL A 108 19.72 -16.90 14.75
CA VAL A 108 21.18 -16.97 14.56
C VAL A 108 21.85 -16.00 15.54
N ASP A 109 22.81 -16.53 16.30
CA ASP A 109 23.55 -15.76 17.31
C ASP A 109 24.28 -14.55 16.70
N VAL A 110 24.32 -13.46 17.47
CA VAL A 110 24.95 -12.19 17.07
C VAL A 110 26.44 -12.40 16.87
N GLU A 111 27.10 -13.15 17.75
CA GLU A 111 28.54 -13.40 17.65
C GLU A 111 28.88 -14.27 16.42
N GLU A 112 28.02 -15.23 16.06
CA GLU A 112 28.15 -15.98 14.81
C GLU A 112 27.92 -15.06 13.59
N CYS A 113 26.98 -14.12 13.65
CA CYS A 113 26.80 -13.13 12.60
C CYS A 113 28.06 -12.24 12.43
N LEU A 114 28.65 -11.78 13.53
CA LEU A 114 29.90 -10.98 13.51
C LEU A 114 31.06 -11.77 12.90
N ARG A 115 31.24 -13.02 13.33
CA ARG A 115 32.28 -13.92 12.80
C ARG A 115 32.12 -14.12 11.29
N ARG A 116 30.89 -14.34 10.82
CA ARG A 116 30.59 -14.50 9.40
C ARG A 116 30.77 -13.20 8.62
N ASP A 117 30.42 -12.05 9.21
CA ASP A 117 30.54 -10.76 8.56
C ASP A 117 32.01 -10.37 8.31
N ALA A 118 32.88 -10.63 9.29
CA ALA A 118 34.32 -10.40 9.18
C ALA A 118 35.00 -11.17 8.03
N LEU A 119 34.39 -12.27 7.58
CA LEU A 119 34.90 -13.09 6.46
C LEU A 119 34.34 -12.66 5.10
N ARG A 120 33.47 -11.64 5.04
CA ARG A 120 32.87 -11.19 3.79
C ARG A 120 33.83 -10.27 3.02
N PRO A 121 33.76 -10.27 1.68
CA PRO A 121 34.50 -9.30 0.86
C PRO A 121 34.20 -7.85 1.26
N ASN A 122 32.92 -7.55 1.53
CA ASN A 122 32.44 -6.24 1.96
C ASN A 122 31.68 -6.41 3.29
N PRO A 123 32.35 -6.31 4.45
CA PRO A 123 31.72 -6.43 5.76
C PRO A 123 30.81 -5.24 6.04
N VAL A 124 29.72 -5.47 6.76
CA VAL A 124 28.81 -4.41 7.23
C VAL A 124 29.41 -3.69 8.45
N GLY A 125 30.18 -4.42 9.26
CA GLY A 125 30.87 -3.88 10.42
C GLY A 125 30.15 -4.15 11.74
N GLU A 126 30.94 -4.34 12.79
CA GLU A 126 30.48 -4.78 14.11
C GLU A 126 29.50 -3.80 14.75
N GLU A 127 29.81 -2.50 14.73
CA GLU A 127 28.96 -1.46 15.32
C GLU A 127 27.53 -1.51 14.75
N HIS A 128 27.42 -1.66 13.42
CA HIS A 128 26.13 -1.74 12.73
C HIS A 128 25.36 -3.02 13.06
N ILE A 129 26.04 -4.18 13.10
CA ILE A 129 25.39 -5.45 13.46
C ILE A 129 24.89 -5.41 14.91
N ARG A 130 25.70 -4.92 15.85
CA ARG A 130 25.28 -4.78 17.25
C ARG A 130 24.11 -3.80 17.40
N ALA A 131 24.13 -2.67 16.70
CA ALA A 131 23.01 -1.73 16.69
C ALA A 131 21.71 -2.36 16.15
N MET A 132 21.80 -3.18 15.10
CA MET A 132 20.64 -3.91 14.57
C MET A 132 20.17 -5.03 15.51
N ALA A 133 21.08 -5.70 16.21
CA ALA A 133 20.75 -6.70 17.23
C ALA A 133 20.00 -6.08 18.41
N LEU A 134 20.41 -4.91 18.89
CA LEU A 134 19.68 -4.17 19.93
C LEU A 134 18.27 -3.79 19.48
N ARG A 135 18.11 -3.32 18.23
CA ARG A 135 16.79 -3.04 17.66
C ARG A 135 15.93 -4.29 17.57
N LEU A 136 16.49 -5.42 17.14
CA LEU A 136 15.81 -6.71 17.10
C LEU A 136 15.37 -7.16 18.50
N ALA A 137 16.24 -7.03 19.51
CA ALA A 137 15.92 -7.37 20.89
C ALA A 137 14.78 -6.50 21.44
N SER A 138 14.84 -5.18 21.22
CA SER A 138 13.78 -4.25 21.59
C SER A 138 12.45 -4.58 20.91
N THR A 139 12.51 -4.95 19.63
CA THR A 139 11.36 -5.33 18.83
C THR A 139 10.74 -6.66 19.29
N LYS A 140 11.57 -7.65 19.67
CA LYS A 140 11.13 -8.91 20.29
C LYS A 140 10.48 -8.63 21.66
N ALA A 141 11.07 -7.73 22.46
CA ALA A 141 10.54 -7.37 23.77
C ALA A 141 9.18 -6.64 23.70
N SER A 142 8.90 -5.89 22.62
CA SER A 142 7.58 -5.30 22.40
C SER A 142 6.52 -6.32 21.92
N GLY A 143 6.89 -7.58 21.75
CA GLY A 143 6.02 -8.63 21.21
C GLY A 143 5.74 -8.52 19.71
N TRP A 144 6.42 -7.62 18.99
CA TRP A 144 6.21 -7.48 17.55
C TRP A 144 6.92 -8.60 16.79
N THR A 145 6.19 -9.23 15.88
CA THR A 145 6.76 -10.18 14.93
C THR A 145 6.27 -9.90 13.52
N LEU A 146 7.04 -10.33 12.53
CA LEU A 146 6.60 -10.28 11.15
C LEU A 146 5.70 -11.48 10.89
N SER A 147 4.39 -11.30 11.10
CA SER A 147 3.41 -12.37 10.97
C SER A 147 3.00 -12.60 9.50
N GLU A 148 3.10 -13.84 9.03
CA GLU A 148 2.55 -14.24 7.74
C GLU A 148 1.03 -14.03 7.69
N ALA A 149 0.33 -14.31 8.80
CA ALA A 149 -1.12 -14.10 8.88
C ALA A 149 -1.47 -12.63 8.71
N GLU A 150 -0.73 -11.71 9.35
CA GLU A 150 -0.94 -10.27 9.18
C GLU A 150 -0.59 -9.81 7.76
N LEU A 151 0.45 -10.36 7.13
CA LEU A 151 0.82 -9.99 5.76
C LEU A 151 -0.21 -10.47 4.73
N ASN A 152 -0.78 -11.65 4.96
CA ASN A 152 -1.78 -12.27 4.09
C ASN A 152 -3.22 -11.90 4.46
N GLU A 153 -3.43 -11.15 5.54
CA GLU A 153 -4.75 -10.64 5.90
C GLU A 153 -5.22 -9.68 4.82
N VAL A 154 -6.25 -10.10 4.11
CA VAL A 154 -6.91 -9.31 3.09
C VAL A 154 -8.38 -9.19 3.52
N LEU A 155 -8.91 -7.96 3.51
CA LEU A 155 -10.31 -7.71 3.89
C LEU A 155 -11.24 -8.61 3.06
N PRO A 156 -12.04 -9.51 3.67
CA PRO A 156 -13.00 -10.31 2.93
C PRO A 156 -14.01 -9.39 2.26
N VAL A 157 -14.34 -9.68 1.00
CA VAL A 157 -15.32 -8.89 0.24
C VAL A 157 -16.38 -9.81 -0.34
N THR A 158 -17.62 -9.35 -0.29
CA THR A 158 -18.73 -9.98 -1.00
C THR A 158 -18.75 -9.44 -2.43
N ALA A 159 -18.66 -10.35 -3.41
CA ALA A 159 -18.78 -10.00 -4.82
C ALA A 159 -20.09 -9.24 -5.06
N TYR A 160 -20.00 -8.14 -5.78
CA TYR A 160 -21.13 -7.30 -6.15
C TYR A 160 -21.55 -7.65 -7.57
N VAL A 161 -22.84 -7.93 -7.74
CA VAL A 161 -23.47 -8.14 -9.04
C VAL A 161 -24.54 -7.08 -9.17
N PRO A 162 -24.44 -6.15 -10.14
CA PRO A 162 -25.41 -5.08 -10.28
C PRO A 162 -26.76 -5.65 -10.70
N ASP A 163 -27.82 -5.30 -9.96
CA ASP A 163 -29.19 -5.54 -10.39
C ASP A 163 -29.60 -4.44 -11.39
N PRO A 164 -29.81 -4.76 -12.68
CA PRO A 164 -30.17 -3.78 -13.70
C PRO A 164 -31.53 -3.12 -13.46
N ALA A 165 -32.36 -3.62 -12.53
CA ALA A 165 -33.62 -2.99 -12.14
C ALA A 165 -33.42 -1.79 -11.19
N LEU A 166 -32.26 -1.67 -10.55
CA LEU A 166 -31.95 -0.56 -9.64
C LEU A 166 -31.46 0.69 -10.41
N PRO A 167 -31.63 1.90 -9.85
CA PRO A 167 -31.09 3.12 -10.44
C PRO A 167 -29.58 3.02 -10.65
N ALA A 168 -29.09 3.48 -11.79
CA ALA A 168 -27.65 3.48 -12.06
C ALA A 168 -26.94 4.54 -11.21
N ALA A 169 -25.73 4.23 -10.74
CA ALA A 169 -24.94 5.15 -9.94
C ALA A 169 -23.45 5.16 -10.30
N VAL A 170 -22.81 6.29 -10.06
CA VAL A 170 -21.35 6.46 -10.07
C VAL A 170 -20.90 6.84 -8.68
N LEU A 171 -19.91 6.11 -8.19
CA LEU A 171 -19.28 6.41 -6.91
C LEU A 171 -18.04 7.25 -7.16
N CYS A 172 -17.80 8.24 -6.32
CA CYS A 172 -16.61 9.08 -6.42
C CYS A 172 -16.02 9.33 -5.04
N ASP A 173 -14.74 9.06 -4.90
CA ASP A 173 -13.95 9.56 -3.77
C ASP A 173 -13.75 11.08 -3.85
N ILE A 174 -13.38 11.69 -2.72
CA ILE A 174 -13.06 13.11 -2.64
C ILE A 174 -11.55 13.35 -2.64
N ASP A 175 -10.82 12.84 -1.66
CA ASP A 175 -9.44 13.25 -1.35
C ASP A 175 -8.45 12.59 -2.31
N GLY A 176 -7.83 13.37 -3.21
CA GLY A 176 -6.96 12.86 -4.27
C GLY A 176 -7.71 12.48 -5.55
N THR A 177 -9.05 12.47 -5.50
CA THR A 177 -9.92 12.08 -6.63
C THR A 177 -10.68 13.26 -7.22
N LEU A 178 -11.47 13.95 -6.39
CA LEU A 178 -12.24 15.14 -6.77
C LEU A 178 -11.57 16.42 -6.25
N ALA A 179 -10.90 16.34 -5.11
CA ALA A 179 -10.18 17.41 -4.44
C ALA A 179 -8.68 17.13 -4.46
N ASP A 180 -7.88 18.05 -5.00
CA ASP A 180 -6.44 18.03 -4.83
C ASP A 180 -6.09 18.57 -3.45
N ASN A 181 -5.54 17.69 -2.61
CA ASN A 181 -5.21 17.95 -1.22
C ASN A 181 -3.69 17.89 -0.96
N LYS A 182 -2.85 17.92 -2.00
CA LYS A 182 -1.39 17.73 -1.90
C LYS A 182 -0.68 18.82 -1.08
N HIS A 183 -1.29 19.99 -0.92
CA HIS A 183 -0.76 21.11 -0.12
C HIS A 183 -1.01 20.96 1.38
N ARG A 184 -1.84 20.01 1.83
CA ARG A 184 -2.15 19.79 3.24
C ARG A 184 -1.83 18.38 3.70
N GLY A 185 -1.69 18.21 5.01
CA GLY A 185 -1.61 16.88 5.60
C GLY A 185 -2.94 16.12 5.42
N PRO A 186 -2.92 14.77 5.33
CA PRO A 186 -4.14 13.98 5.18
C PRO A 186 -5.19 14.23 6.26
N TYR A 187 -4.75 14.58 7.47
CA TYR A 187 -5.61 14.85 8.63
C TYR A 187 -5.70 16.34 8.99
N ASP A 188 -5.20 17.25 8.13
CA ASP A 188 -5.28 18.70 8.34
C ASP A 188 -6.67 19.23 7.94
N TRP A 189 -7.66 18.81 8.72
CA TRP A 189 -9.07 19.03 8.47
C TRP A 189 -9.50 20.49 8.42
N ALA A 190 -8.75 21.37 9.07
CA ALA A 190 -9.01 22.81 9.06
C ALA A 190 -8.82 23.43 7.67
N LYS A 191 -8.14 22.73 6.75
CA LYS A 191 -7.80 23.23 5.42
C LYS A 191 -8.58 22.55 4.29
N VAL A 192 -9.57 21.71 4.59
CA VAL A 192 -10.35 21.00 3.54
C VAL A 192 -11.05 21.95 2.57
N GLU A 193 -11.44 23.14 3.03
CA GLU A 193 -12.07 24.16 2.19
C GLU A 193 -11.08 24.85 1.24
N THR A 194 -9.78 24.63 1.42
CA THR A 194 -8.71 25.20 0.58
C THR A 194 -8.25 24.25 -0.51
N ASP A 195 -8.81 23.04 -0.58
CA ASP A 195 -8.47 22.07 -1.62
C ASP A 195 -8.85 22.60 -3.01
N GLU A 196 -8.04 22.29 -4.02
CA GLU A 196 -8.37 22.67 -5.39
C GLU A 196 -9.27 21.61 -6.04
N LEU A 197 -10.16 22.02 -6.94
CA LEU A 197 -10.99 21.07 -7.68
C LEU A 197 -10.20 20.38 -8.78
N ILE A 198 -10.25 19.05 -8.82
CA ILE A 198 -9.76 18.28 -9.95
C ILE A 198 -10.83 18.34 -11.05
N VAL A 199 -10.70 19.32 -11.95
CA VAL A 199 -11.70 19.66 -12.98
C VAL A 199 -12.07 18.46 -13.86
N ALA A 200 -11.09 17.64 -14.26
CA ALA A 200 -11.35 16.48 -15.10
C ALA A 200 -12.29 15.45 -14.44
N THR A 201 -12.14 15.24 -13.12
CA THR A 201 -13.04 14.36 -12.35
C THR A 201 -14.42 15.00 -12.24
N ALA A 202 -14.50 16.30 -11.96
CA ALA A 202 -15.77 17.02 -11.87
C ALA A 202 -16.55 16.97 -13.19
N ASP A 203 -15.88 17.18 -14.33
CA ASP A 203 -16.48 17.09 -15.67
C ASP A 203 -17.01 15.68 -15.96
N ALA A 204 -16.28 14.64 -15.51
CA ALA A 204 -16.76 13.27 -15.61
C ALA A 204 -18.05 13.04 -14.81
N LEU A 205 -18.15 13.58 -13.59
CA LEU A 205 -19.37 13.50 -12.78
C LEU A 205 -20.54 14.23 -13.46
N VAL A 206 -20.31 15.40 -14.03
CA VAL A 206 -21.32 16.14 -14.81
C VAL A 206 -21.80 15.30 -16.00
N ALA A 207 -20.89 14.65 -16.72
CA ALA A 207 -21.25 13.77 -17.83
C ALA A 207 -22.07 12.55 -17.39
N PHE A 208 -21.75 11.94 -16.25
CA PHE A 208 -22.54 10.84 -15.68
C PHE A 208 -23.93 11.30 -15.21
N ALA A 209 -24.01 12.43 -14.51
CA ALA A 209 -25.28 13.01 -14.09
C ALA A 209 -26.19 13.34 -15.30
N ALA A 210 -25.62 13.89 -16.38
CA ALA A 210 -26.35 14.18 -17.62
C ALA A 210 -26.92 12.91 -18.31
N ARG A 211 -26.33 11.74 -18.04
CA ARG A 211 -26.85 10.44 -18.50
C ARG A 211 -27.94 9.87 -17.59
N GLY A 212 -28.19 10.50 -16.44
CA GLY A 212 -29.15 10.05 -15.43
C GLY A 212 -28.55 9.11 -14.39
N ASP A 213 -27.22 8.97 -14.33
CA ASP A 213 -26.56 8.23 -13.24
C ASP A 213 -26.60 9.07 -11.95
N ARG A 214 -26.90 8.42 -10.81
CA ARG A 214 -26.81 9.02 -9.49
C ARG A 214 -25.36 9.20 -9.06
N ILE A 215 -25.01 10.36 -8.54
CA ILE A 215 -23.65 10.66 -8.09
C ILE A 215 -23.57 10.46 -6.57
N VAL A 216 -22.85 9.42 -6.15
CA VAL A 216 -22.65 9.06 -4.75
C VAL A 216 -21.22 9.36 -4.35
N LEU A 217 -21.01 10.37 -3.52
CA LEU A 217 -19.69 10.70 -2.98
C LEU A 217 -19.40 9.83 -1.75
N MET A 218 -18.20 9.26 -1.69
CA MET A 218 -17.77 8.43 -0.56
C MET A 218 -16.37 8.80 -0.13
N SER A 219 -16.22 9.35 1.08
CA SER A 219 -14.97 9.96 1.54
C SER A 219 -14.40 9.30 2.79
N GLY A 220 -13.07 9.20 2.85
CA GLY A 220 -12.33 8.85 4.06
C GLY A 220 -12.30 9.96 5.12
N ARG A 221 -12.76 11.18 4.80
CA ARG A 221 -12.91 12.29 5.74
C ARG A 221 -13.88 11.92 6.87
N ALA A 222 -13.53 12.30 8.10
CA ALA A 222 -14.37 12.06 9.26
C ALA A 222 -15.66 12.90 9.23
N GLU A 223 -16.73 12.40 9.84
CA GLU A 223 -18.02 13.11 9.88
C GLU A 223 -17.94 14.50 10.51
N ASP A 224 -17.01 14.69 11.45
CA ASP A 224 -16.77 15.98 12.11
C ASP A 224 -16.42 17.11 11.12
N VAL A 225 -15.98 16.77 9.90
CA VAL A 225 -15.60 17.73 8.85
C VAL A 225 -16.60 17.82 7.70
N ARG A 226 -17.79 17.19 7.84
CA ARG A 226 -18.85 17.21 6.83
C ARG A 226 -19.21 18.63 6.41
N ALA A 227 -19.46 19.51 7.38
CA ALA A 227 -19.88 20.87 7.08
C ALA A 227 -18.84 21.63 6.23
N GLY A 228 -17.54 21.42 6.47
CA GLY A 228 -16.48 22.00 5.64
C GLY A 228 -16.42 21.37 4.24
N THR A 229 -16.62 20.06 4.16
CA THR A 229 -16.66 19.34 2.87
C THR A 229 -17.85 19.77 2.02
N GLU A 230 -19.03 19.94 2.60
CA GLU A 230 -20.24 20.40 1.90
C GLU A 230 -20.11 21.85 1.43
N ARG A 231 -19.50 22.73 2.24
CA ARG A 231 -19.15 24.09 1.81
C ARG A 231 -18.19 24.08 0.62
N TRP A 232 -17.16 23.24 0.68
CA TRP A 232 -16.21 23.09 -0.42
C TRP A 232 -16.87 22.59 -1.71
N LEU A 233 -17.73 21.57 -1.62
CA LEU A 233 -18.49 21.04 -2.76
C LEU A 233 -19.40 22.12 -3.38
N ALA A 234 -20.11 22.88 -2.53
CA ALA A 234 -20.99 23.95 -2.96
C ALA A 234 -20.22 25.11 -3.63
N ALA A 235 -19.08 25.51 -3.05
CA ALA A 235 -18.24 26.58 -3.60
C ALA A 235 -17.70 26.24 -4.99
N HIS A 236 -17.44 24.96 -5.25
CA HIS A 236 -16.98 24.45 -6.55
C HIS A 236 -18.11 24.01 -7.48
N GLY A 237 -19.37 24.17 -7.09
CA GLY A 237 -20.53 23.81 -7.92
C GLY A 237 -20.64 22.31 -8.20
N VAL A 238 -20.09 21.45 -7.35
CA VAL A 238 -20.18 19.99 -7.55
C VAL A 238 -21.57 19.51 -7.15
N ALA A 239 -22.32 19.01 -8.13
CA ALA A 239 -23.62 18.38 -7.91
C ALA A 239 -23.43 16.91 -7.49
N TYR A 240 -24.16 16.48 -6.46
CA TYR A 240 -24.18 15.10 -5.98
C TYR A 240 -25.55 14.74 -5.38
N ASP A 241 -25.88 13.45 -5.35
CA ASP A 241 -27.12 12.93 -4.77
C ASP A 241 -26.93 12.47 -3.32
N GLU A 242 -25.80 11.85 -3.01
CA GLU A 242 -25.49 11.35 -1.66
C GLU A 242 -24.02 11.62 -1.28
N LEU A 243 -23.76 11.86 0.00
CA LEU A 243 -22.42 12.03 0.57
C LEU A 243 -22.28 11.15 1.81
N TRP A 244 -21.46 10.10 1.70
CA TRP A 244 -21.15 9.17 2.79
C TRP A 244 -19.72 9.37 3.27
N MET A 245 -19.55 9.51 4.58
CA MET A 245 -18.27 9.86 5.20
C MET A 245 -17.94 8.90 6.33
N ARG A 246 -16.66 8.86 6.69
CA ARG A 246 -16.16 8.04 7.79
C ARG A 246 -16.77 8.50 9.12
N LYS A 247 -17.26 7.56 9.93
CA LYS A 247 -17.77 7.87 11.27
C LYS A 247 -16.72 8.57 12.15
N ALA A 248 -17.16 9.56 12.93
CA ALA A 248 -16.30 10.25 13.91
C ALA A 248 -15.61 9.24 14.86
N GLY A 249 -14.31 9.43 15.07
CA GLY A 249 -13.47 8.57 15.92
C GLY A 249 -13.03 7.24 15.29
N ASP A 250 -13.48 6.90 14.08
CA ASP A 250 -13.04 5.68 13.40
C ASP A 250 -11.66 5.86 12.76
N THR A 251 -10.67 5.12 13.27
CA THR A 251 -9.27 5.16 12.83
C THR A 251 -8.87 3.98 11.94
N ARG A 252 -9.83 3.13 11.54
CA ARG A 252 -9.58 1.97 10.68
C ARG A 252 -9.18 2.41 9.26
N ALA A 253 -8.57 1.51 8.50
CA ALA A 253 -8.12 1.81 7.15
C ALA A 253 -9.30 2.16 6.20
N ASP A 254 -9.04 3.02 5.20
CA ASP A 254 -10.08 3.52 4.27
C ASP A 254 -10.81 2.42 3.53
N ASP A 255 -10.12 1.34 3.15
CA ASP A 255 -10.73 0.19 2.47
C ASP A 255 -11.78 -0.51 3.35
N VAL A 256 -11.54 -0.61 4.65
CA VAL A 256 -12.52 -1.16 5.61
C VAL A 256 -13.74 -0.25 5.69
N VAL A 257 -13.52 1.05 5.89
CA VAL A 257 -14.60 2.02 6.04
C VAL A 257 -15.43 2.13 4.77
N LYS A 258 -14.79 2.25 3.60
CA LYS A 258 -15.49 2.35 2.32
C LYS A 258 -16.24 1.07 1.97
N SER A 259 -15.73 -0.12 2.34
CA SER A 259 -16.47 -1.37 2.20
C SER A 259 -17.77 -1.35 3.02
N GLU A 260 -17.70 -0.93 4.28
CA GLU A 260 -18.88 -0.85 5.15
C GLU A 260 -19.89 0.19 4.67
N LEU A 261 -19.42 1.37 4.21
CA LEU A 261 -20.29 2.40 3.63
C LEU A 261 -20.98 1.91 2.35
N PHE A 262 -20.25 1.19 1.49
CA PHE A 262 -20.81 0.59 0.28
C PHE A 262 -21.91 -0.41 0.63
N ASP A 263 -21.64 -1.34 1.55
CA ASP A 263 -22.60 -2.37 1.95
C ASP A 263 -23.84 -1.75 2.61
N ALA A 264 -23.68 -0.71 3.43
CA ALA A 264 -24.78 -0.07 4.15
C ALA A 264 -25.66 0.83 3.27
N HIS A 265 -25.07 1.51 2.27
CA HIS A 265 -25.75 2.61 1.59
C HIS A 265 -25.90 2.44 0.08
N VAL A 266 -25.17 1.51 -0.54
CA VAL A 266 -25.08 1.41 -2.00
C VAL A 266 -25.50 0.05 -2.52
N ARG A 267 -24.99 -1.03 -1.92
CA ARG A 267 -25.07 -2.40 -2.45
C ARG A 267 -26.46 -2.80 -2.95
N ASP A 268 -27.49 -2.56 -2.14
CA ASP A 268 -28.86 -2.99 -2.43
C ASP A 268 -29.74 -1.87 -2.98
N ARG A 269 -29.17 -0.69 -3.28
CA ARG A 269 -29.90 0.52 -3.69
C ARG A 269 -29.58 0.97 -5.11
N TYR A 270 -28.41 0.58 -5.64
CA TYR A 270 -27.92 1.08 -6.92
C TYR A 270 -27.35 -0.03 -7.80
N ALA A 271 -27.46 0.17 -9.11
CA ALA A 271 -26.71 -0.54 -10.14
C ALA A 271 -25.43 0.25 -10.45
N VAL A 272 -24.33 -0.05 -9.75
CA VAL A 272 -23.10 0.75 -9.84
C VAL A 272 -22.41 0.55 -11.19
N ARG A 273 -22.23 1.66 -11.91
CA ARG A 273 -21.58 1.70 -13.23
C ARG A 273 -20.07 1.72 -13.12
N VAL A 274 -19.55 2.64 -12.31
CA VAL A 274 -18.10 2.85 -12.14
C VAL A 274 -17.84 3.53 -10.80
N VAL A 275 -16.66 3.26 -10.24
CA VAL A 275 -16.11 3.95 -9.07
C VAL A 275 -14.88 4.75 -9.49
N LEU A 276 -14.84 6.04 -9.14
CA LEU A 276 -13.66 6.89 -9.27
C LEU A 276 -12.96 6.97 -7.90
N ASP A 277 -11.69 6.57 -7.84
CA ASP A 277 -10.89 6.56 -6.61
C ASP A 277 -9.42 6.70 -7.01
N ASP A 278 -8.57 7.29 -6.17
CA ASP A 278 -7.14 7.47 -6.47
C ASP A 278 -6.29 6.41 -5.75
N ARG A 279 -6.66 6.07 -4.51
CA ARG A 279 -5.81 5.32 -3.58
C ARG A 279 -5.70 3.85 -3.96
N SER A 280 -4.48 3.37 -4.24
CA SER A 280 -4.21 2.02 -4.75
C SER A 280 -4.85 0.90 -3.91
N ARG A 281 -4.85 1.05 -2.57
CA ARG A 281 -5.47 0.08 -1.65
C ARG A 281 -7.00 0.01 -1.78
N VAL A 282 -7.65 1.15 -1.98
CA VAL A 282 -9.11 1.27 -2.10
C VAL A 282 -9.55 0.88 -3.52
N VAL A 283 -8.80 1.27 -4.53
CA VAL A 283 -8.98 0.78 -5.91
C VAL A 283 -8.91 -0.76 -5.96
N ALA A 284 -7.98 -1.37 -5.24
CA ALA A 284 -7.87 -2.82 -5.14
C ALA A 284 -9.11 -3.45 -4.44
N LEU A 285 -9.66 -2.79 -3.43
CA LEU A 285 -10.93 -3.20 -2.80
C LEU A 285 -12.07 -3.26 -3.83
N TRP A 286 -12.31 -2.16 -4.53
CA TRP A 286 -13.42 -2.07 -5.50
C TRP A 286 -13.30 -3.15 -6.58
N ARG A 287 -12.10 -3.33 -7.13
CA ARG A 287 -11.84 -4.36 -8.14
C ARG A 287 -12.08 -5.77 -7.60
N ARG A 288 -11.70 -6.06 -6.35
CA ARG A 288 -11.94 -7.35 -5.70
C ARG A 288 -13.42 -7.61 -5.42
N MET A 289 -14.21 -6.57 -5.20
CA MET A 289 -15.68 -6.66 -5.14
C MET A 289 -16.32 -6.94 -6.51
N GLY A 290 -15.57 -6.86 -7.62
CA GLY A 290 -16.10 -7.00 -8.97
C GLY A 290 -16.60 -5.68 -9.58
N LEU A 291 -16.36 -4.54 -8.92
CA LEU A 291 -16.70 -3.22 -9.44
C LEU A 291 -15.65 -2.75 -10.45
N THR A 292 -16.11 -2.08 -11.51
CA THR A 292 -15.21 -1.32 -12.39
C THR A 292 -14.74 -0.08 -11.65
N CYS A 293 -13.43 0.10 -11.52
CA CYS A 293 -12.84 1.25 -10.86
C CYS A 293 -11.78 1.93 -11.72
N TRP A 294 -11.99 3.22 -11.99
CA TRP A 294 -11.05 4.10 -12.67
C TRP A 294 -10.16 4.75 -11.61
N GLN A 295 -8.87 4.46 -11.70
CA GLN A 295 -7.86 5.07 -10.85
C GLN A 295 -7.42 6.39 -11.48
N VAL A 296 -7.74 7.52 -10.85
CA VAL A 296 -7.63 8.85 -11.50
C VAL A 296 -6.25 9.51 -11.36
N ASP A 297 -5.45 9.13 -10.36
CA ASP A 297 -4.06 9.55 -10.17
C ASP A 297 -3.24 8.40 -9.53
N TYR A 298 -1.93 8.58 -9.38
CA TYR A 298 -1.08 7.68 -8.60
C TYR A 298 -1.49 7.69 -7.13
N GLY A 299 -1.73 6.51 -6.56
CA GLY A 299 -2.32 6.36 -5.21
C GLY A 299 -1.53 5.51 -4.23
N ASP A 300 -0.20 5.48 -4.36
CA ASP A 300 0.68 4.60 -3.56
C ASP A 300 0.99 5.18 -2.17
N PHE A 301 -0.05 5.39 -1.36
CA PHE A 301 0.03 5.91 0.03
C PHE A 301 -1.04 5.35 0.97
#